data_AF-A0A2N2PTX3-F1
#
_entry.id   AF-A0A2N2PTX3-F1
#
_cell.length_a   1.000
_cell.length_b   1.000
_cell.length_c   1.000
_cell.angle_alpha   90.00
_cell.angle_beta   90.00
_cell.angle_gamma   90.00
#
_symmetry.space_group_name_H-M   'P 1'
#
loop_
_entity.id
_entity.type
_entity.pdbx_description
1 polymer ?
#
loop_
_entity_poly.entity_id
_entity_poly.type
_entity_poly.pdbx_seq_one_letter_code
_entity_poly.pdbx_strand_id
1 'polypeptide(L)'
;MSVSRTDWDRVAAMRDEDIDFSEIPEVTAEQMARARLRVGGRPVPKGKVRVNVLLDAAVVAYFKAQAGERDYQMLINETLKTKMHDRDLEPTLRRVIREELAIAR
;
A
#
# COMPACT_ATOMS: atom_id res chain seq x y z
N MET A 1 -6.18 -0.18 -32.29
CA MET A 1 -5.65 0.45 -31.06
C MET A 1 -6.57 1.59 -30.70
N SER A 2 -7.18 1.59 -29.50
CA SER A 2 -8.03 2.71 -29.07
C SER A 2 -7.11 3.80 -28.55
N VAL A 3 -7.06 4.94 -29.24
CA VAL A 3 -6.42 6.14 -28.71
C VAL A 3 -7.18 6.56 -27.46
N SER A 4 -6.47 6.97 -26.41
CA SER A 4 -7.12 7.52 -25.21
C SER A 4 -8.00 8.70 -25.62
N ARG A 5 -9.24 8.72 -25.12
CA ARG A 5 -10.19 9.83 -25.36
C ARG A 5 -10.01 10.97 -24.35
N THR A 6 -8.99 10.88 -23.49
CA THR A 6 -8.69 11.87 -22.46
C THR A 6 -8.05 13.10 -23.10
N ASP A 7 -8.61 14.27 -22.80
CA ASP A 7 -8.03 15.57 -23.11
C ASP A 7 -6.89 15.87 -22.12
N TRP A 8 -5.66 15.58 -22.53
CA TRP A 8 -4.47 15.71 -21.69
C TRP A 8 -4.03 17.16 -21.48
N ASP A 9 -4.25 18.04 -22.46
CA ASP A 9 -3.91 19.45 -22.35
C ASP A 9 -4.77 20.13 -21.27
N ARG A 10 -6.07 19.78 -21.21
CA ARG A 10 -6.98 20.21 -20.14
C ARG A 10 -6.51 19.74 -18.77
N VAL A 11 -6.10 18.47 -18.64
CA VAL A 11 -5.64 17.90 -17.36
C VAL A 11 -4.32 18.54 -16.92
N ALA A 12 -3.40 18.79 -17.85
CA ALA A 12 -2.11 19.43 -17.55
C ALA A 12 -2.24 20.89 -17.08
N ALA A 13 -3.27 21.60 -17.55
CA ALA A 13 -3.56 22.97 -17.15
C ALA A 13 -4.48 23.09 -15.92
N MET A 14 -5.05 21.97 -15.45
CA MET A 14 -5.97 21.96 -14.31
C MET A 14 -5.23 22.24 -13.00
N ARG A 15 -5.76 23.15 -12.18
CA ARG A 15 -5.25 23.39 -10.83
C ARG A 15 -5.96 22.47 -9.85
N ASP A 16 -5.34 22.24 -8.70
CA ASP A 16 -5.85 21.34 -7.67
C ASP A 16 -7.25 21.77 -7.19
N GLU A 17 -7.54 23.09 -7.16
CA GLU A 17 -8.84 23.63 -6.73
C GLU A 17 -9.95 23.41 -7.76
N ASP A 18 -9.59 23.13 -9.02
CA ASP A 18 -10.54 22.90 -10.11
C ASP A 18 -10.97 21.41 -10.19
N ILE A 19 -10.41 20.55 -9.33
CA ILE A 19 -10.75 19.12 -9.24
C ILE A 19 -12.09 18.95 -8.49
N ASP A 20 -13.07 18.35 -9.16
CA ASP A 20 -14.38 18.07 -8.59
C ASP A 20 -14.37 16.81 -7.72
N PHE A 21 -14.57 16.98 -6.40
CA PHE A 21 -14.70 15.89 -5.43
C PHE A 21 -16.15 15.62 -5.00
N SER A 22 -17.15 16.22 -5.66
CA SER A 22 -18.56 16.09 -5.27
C SER A 22 -19.05 14.64 -5.24
N GLU A 23 -18.50 13.78 -6.10
CA GLU A 23 -18.80 12.34 -6.17
C GLU A 23 -17.95 11.49 -5.20
N ILE A 24 -16.90 12.05 -4.62
CA ILE A 24 -15.94 11.36 -3.75
C ILE A 24 -15.80 12.16 -2.45
N PRO A 25 -16.86 12.19 -1.62
CA PRO A 25 -16.80 12.91 -0.35
C PRO A 25 -15.70 12.32 0.54
N GLU A 26 -15.10 13.17 1.38
CA GLU A 26 -14.09 12.72 2.34
C GLU A 26 -14.66 11.65 3.28
N VAL A 27 -13.83 10.65 3.58
CA VAL A 27 -14.20 9.58 4.50
C VAL A 27 -14.22 10.14 5.92
N THR A 28 -15.39 10.16 6.56
CA THR A 28 -15.51 10.64 7.95
C THR A 28 -14.85 9.67 8.93
N ALA A 29 -14.48 10.17 10.11
CA ALA A 29 -13.91 9.34 11.17
C ALA A 29 -14.86 8.20 11.59
N GLU A 30 -16.17 8.46 11.62
CA GLU A 30 -17.21 7.46 11.94
C GLU A 30 -17.30 6.39 10.84
N GLN A 31 -17.19 6.78 9.57
CA GLN A 31 -17.15 5.82 8.46
C GLN A 31 -15.90 4.94 8.54
N MET A 32 -14.74 5.54 8.81
CA MET A 32 -13.47 4.80 8.94
C MET A 32 -13.46 3.88 10.16
N ALA A 33 -14.06 4.31 11.28
CA ALA A 33 -14.23 3.47 12.47
C ALA A 33 -14.99 2.17 12.16
N ARG A 34 -15.99 2.23 11.26
CA ARG A 34 -16.79 1.07 10.81
C ARG A 34 -16.12 0.24 9.72
N ALA A 35 -15.04 0.72 9.10
CA ALA A 35 -14.33 -0.02 8.05
C ALA A 35 -13.87 -1.39 8.56
N ARG A 36 -13.88 -2.42 7.70
CA ARG A 36 -13.38 -3.75 8.02
C ARG A 36 -12.17 -4.04 7.15
N LEU A 37 -11.01 -4.27 7.78
CA LEU A 37 -9.83 -4.72 7.06
C LEU A 37 -10.11 -6.09 6.45
N ARG A 38 -9.79 -6.27 5.17
CA ARG A 38 -9.94 -7.54 4.47
C ARG A 38 -8.63 -7.93 3.81
N VAL A 39 -8.28 -9.20 3.90
CA VAL A 39 -7.13 -9.80 3.21
C VAL A 39 -7.65 -10.99 2.42
N GLY A 40 -7.39 -11.03 1.11
CA GLY A 40 -7.93 -12.06 0.21
C GLY A 40 -9.46 -12.13 0.24
N GLY A 41 -10.14 -10.98 0.36
CA GLY A 41 -11.61 -10.88 0.45
C GLY A 41 -12.21 -11.23 1.82
N ARG A 42 -11.45 -11.80 2.74
CA ARG A 42 -11.93 -12.21 4.07
C ARG A 42 -11.67 -11.13 5.13
N PRO A 43 -12.63 -10.84 6.03
CA PRO A 43 -12.42 -9.88 7.10
C PRO A 43 -11.36 -10.39 8.07
N VAL A 44 -10.49 -9.49 8.52
CA VAL A 44 -9.48 -9.75 9.55
C VAL A 44 -9.68 -8.78 10.73
N PRO A 45 -9.38 -9.21 11.97
CA PRO A 45 -9.47 -8.33 13.13
C PRO A 45 -8.58 -7.09 12.98
N LYS A 46 -9.04 -5.96 13.52
CA LYS A 46 -8.19 -4.77 13.66
C LYS A 46 -7.22 -5.01 14.83
N GLY A 47 -5.93 -4.75 14.60
CA GLY A 47 -4.89 -4.80 15.65
C GLY A 47 -3.87 -5.92 15.47
N LYS A 48 -3.04 -6.12 16.51
CA LYS A 48 -1.99 -7.15 16.53
C LYS A 48 -2.59 -8.49 16.98
N VAL A 49 -2.22 -9.56 16.30
CA VAL A 49 -2.58 -10.94 16.68
C VAL A 49 -1.36 -11.60 17.30
N ARG A 50 -1.51 -12.20 18.49
CA ARG A 50 -0.46 -13.01 19.09
C ARG A 50 -0.45 -14.38 18.41
N VAL A 51 0.66 -14.70 17.76
CA VAL A 51 0.87 -15.99 17.09
C VAL A 51 2.09 -16.67 17.68
N ASN A 52 2.07 -18.00 17.72
CA ASN A 52 3.26 -18.80 18.03
C ASN A 52 3.89 -19.20 16.70
N VAL A 53 5.05 -18.63 16.39
CA VAL A 53 5.82 -18.92 15.17
C VAL A 53 7.25 -19.25 15.57
N LEU A 54 7.86 -20.20 14.87
CA LEU A 54 9.28 -20.49 15.01
C LEU A 54 10.08 -19.53 14.13
N LEU A 55 11.09 -18.89 14.71
CA LEU A 55 12.03 -18.02 14.02
C LEU A 55 13.44 -18.51 14.34
N ASP A 56 14.34 -18.41 13.37
CA ASP A 56 15.74 -18.75 13.59
C ASP A 56 16.35 -17.87 14.67
N ALA A 57 17.20 -18.47 15.51
CA ALA A 57 17.88 -17.76 16.59
C ALA A 57 18.68 -16.55 16.06
N ALA A 58 19.30 -16.69 14.89
CA ALA A 58 20.05 -15.63 14.23
C ALA A 58 19.15 -14.43 13.83
N VAL A 59 17.94 -14.69 13.35
CA VAL A 59 16.97 -13.64 12.98
C VAL A 59 16.53 -12.88 14.22
N VAL A 60 16.21 -13.59 15.30
CA VAL A 60 15.83 -12.95 16.57
C VAL A 60 16.99 -12.13 17.13
N ALA A 61 18.21 -12.65 17.10
CA ALA A 61 19.41 -11.94 17.56
C ALA A 61 19.66 -10.66 16.74
N TYR A 62 19.54 -10.74 15.42
CA TYR A 62 19.68 -9.60 14.52
C TYR A 62 18.71 -8.47 14.87
N PHE A 63 17.41 -8.77 14.99
CA PHE A 63 16.41 -7.74 15.32
C PHE A 63 16.55 -7.21 16.75
N LYS A 64 16.98 -8.04 17.71
CA LYS A 64 17.29 -7.56 19.07
C LYS A 64 18.46 -6.58 19.09
N ALA A 65 19.52 -6.86 18.33
CA ALA A 65 20.66 -5.95 18.21
C ALA A 65 20.27 -4.61 17.55
N GLN A 66 19.36 -4.65 16.58
CA GLN A 66 18.88 -3.44 15.89
C GLN A 66 17.88 -2.62 16.71
N ALA A 67 17.14 -3.26 17.62
CA ALA A 67 16.03 -2.60 18.31
C ALA A 67 16.46 -1.53 19.32
N GLY A 68 17.65 -1.65 19.92
CA GLY A 68 18.07 -0.73 20.98
C GLY A 68 17.02 -0.66 22.09
N GLU A 69 16.43 0.51 22.30
CA GLU A 69 15.31 0.74 23.25
C GLU A 69 13.93 0.35 22.71
N ARG A 70 13.79 0.10 21.40
CA ARG A 70 12.53 -0.28 20.75
C ARG A 70 12.22 -1.77 20.96
N ASP A 71 10.96 -2.13 20.73
CA ASP A 71 10.53 -3.52 20.71
C ASP A 71 11.00 -4.21 19.41
N TYR A 72 11.86 -5.23 19.52
CA TYR A 72 12.33 -6.00 18.35
C TYR A 72 11.19 -6.69 17.59
N GLN A 73 10.07 -7.01 18.27
CA GLN A 73 8.88 -7.56 17.61
C GLN A 73 8.22 -6.54 16.68
N MET A 74 8.29 -5.25 17.03
CA MET A 74 7.84 -4.16 16.17
C MET A 74 8.68 -4.12 14.88
N LEU A 75 10.01 -4.22 15.00
CA LEU A 75 10.90 -4.20 13.83
C LEU A 75 10.67 -5.40 12.89
N ILE A 76 10.46 -6.60 13.46
CA ILE A 76 10.11 -7.78 12.69
C ILE A 76 8.82 -7.51 11.91
N ASN A 77 7.79 -7.00 12.59
CA ASN A 77 6.50 -6.74 11.96
C ASN A 77 6.57 -5.67 10.86
N GLU A 78 7.30 -4.58 11.07
CA GLU A 78 7.50 -3.56 10.03
C GLU A 78 8.27 -4.11 8.83
N THR A 79 9.31 -4.92 9.07
CA THR A 79 10.06 -5.56 7.97
C THR A 79 9.16 -6.46 7.12
N LEU A 80 8.30 -7.26 7.77
CA LEU A 80 7.32 -8.09 7.07
C LEU A 80 6.35 -7.25 6.24
N LYS A 81 5.84 -6.13 6.79
CA LYS A 81 4.96 -5.21 6.04
C LYS A 81 5.65 -4.65 4.80
N THR A 82 6.88 -4.15 4.93
CA THR A 82 7.65 -3.62 3.80
C THR A 82 7.80 -4.68 2.71
N LYS A 83 8.11 -5.92 3.08
CA LYS A 83 8.23 -7.01 2.10
C LYS A 83 6.93 -7.44 1.44
N MET A 84 5.79 -7.28 2.11
CA MET A 84 4.49 -7.44 1.48
C MET A 84 4.25 -6.37 0.41
N HIS A 85 4.56 -5.10 0.72
CA HIS A 85 4.41 -3.99 -0.23
C HIS A 85 5.37 -4.06 -1.42
N ASP A 86 6.64 -4.41 -1.20
CA ASP A 86 7.66 -4.52 -2.26
C ASP A 86 7.24 -5.54 -3.34
N ARG A 87 6.62 -6.66 -2.92
CA ARG A 87 6.16 -7.72 -3.84
C ARG A 87 5.08 -7.27 -4.81
N ASP A 88 4.25 -6.31 -4.41
CA ASP A 88 3.12 -5.84 -5.20
C ASP A 88 3.52 -4.68 -6.14
N LEU A 89 4.56 -3.93 -5.80
CA LEU A 89 5.00 -2.76 -6.57
C LEU A 89 5.67 -3.15 -7.90
N GLU A 90 6.62 -4.08 -7.90
CA GLU A 90 7.37 -4.46 -9.10
C GLU A 90 6.47 -4.92 -10.27
N PRO A 91 5.54 -5.88 -10.10
CA PRO A 91 4.66 -6.30 -11.20
C PRO A 91 3.71 -5.17 -11.63
N THR A 92 3.25 -4.33 -10.69
CA THR A 92 2.39 -3.19 -10.99
C THR A 92 3.12 -2.15 -11.82
N LEU A 93 4.33 -1.77 -11.42
CA LEU A 93 5.17 -0.80 -12.14
C LEU A 93 5.53 -1.31 -13.53
N ARG A 94 5.90 -2.59 -13.65
CA ARG A 94 6.19 -3.21 -14.94
C ARG A 94 4.97 -3.20 -15.88
N ARG A 95 3.77 -3.39 -15.34
CA ARG A 95 2.53 -3.31 -16.11
C ARG A 95 2.30 -1.88 -16.61
N VAL A 96 2.35 -0.89 -15.72
CA VAL A 96 2.16 0.52 -16.06
C VAL A 96 3.19 0.99 -17.09
N ILE A 97 4.48 0.69 -16.89
CA ILE A 97 5.55 1.08 -17.85
C ILE A 97 5.31 0.46 -19.23
N ARG A 98 4.83 -0.80 -19.31
CA ARG A 98 4.49 -1.41 -20.60
C ARG A 98 3.29 -0.76 -21.26
N GLU A 99 2.27 -0.41 -20.47
CA GLU A 99 1.09 0.30 -20.96
C GLU A 99 1.51 1.65 -21.56
N GLU A 100 2.36 2.43 -20.87
CA GLU A 100 2.86 3.73 -21.35
C GLU A 100 3.79 3.62 -22.58
N LEU A 101 4.75 2.68 -22.57
CA LEU A 101 5.66 2.47 -23.70
C LEU A 101 4.94 1.99 -24.98
N ALA A 102 3.81 1.28 -24.82
CA ALA A 102 2.99 0.85 -25.96
C ALA A 102 2.18 2.00 -26.58
N ILE A 103 1.93 3.07 -25.82
CA ILE A 103 1.20 4.28 -26.26
C ILE A 103 2.17 5.28 -26.91
N ALA A 104 3.44 5.31 -26.49
CA ALA A 104 4.47 6.22 -26.99
C ALA A 104 5.08 5.85 -28.36
N ARG A 105 4.50 4.88 -29.08
CA ARG A 105 4.85 4.52 -30.48
C ARG A 105 3.76 4.95 -31.44
#